data_AF-A0AA39PX44-F1
#
_entry.id   AF-A0AA39PX44-F1
#
_cell.length_a   1.000
_cell.length_b   1.000
_cell.length_c   1.000
_cell.angle_alpha   90.00
_cell.angle_beta   90.00
_cell.angle_gamma   90.00
#
_symmetry.space_group_name_H-M   'P 1'
#
loop_
_entity.id
_entity.type
_entity.pdbx_description
1 polymer ?
#
loop_
_entity_poly.entity_id
_entity_poly.type
_entity_poly.pdbx_seq_one_letter_code
_entity_poly.pdbx_strand_id
1 'polypeptide(L)'
;CRTGHCFSGEYYSCFVPQEDIQCPYGEPMQTRDHIIRKCPRYDGHRERRHKVSSDIYMPDILGTKEGIEALTSFLENLGAITKTGNPKRPPMRPTLDEK
;
A
#
# COMPACT_ATOMS: atom_id res chain seq x y z
N CYS A 1 7.09 -2.95 0.02
CA CYS A 1 7.90 -3.61 1.07
C CYS A 1 8.69 -4.78 0.45
N ARG A 2 10.02 -4.78 0.50
CA ARG A 2 10.87 -5.83 -0.12
C ARG A 2 10.85 -7.14 0.68
N THR A 3 10.52 -7.06 1.96
CA THR A 3 10.53 -8.18 2.92
C THR A 3 9.19 -8.90 3.03
N GLY A 4 8.19 -8.57 2.21
CA GLY A 4 6.84 -9.15 2.31
C GLY A 4 6.01 -8.68 3.51
N HIS A 5 6.57 -7.84 4.38
CA HIS A 5 5.87 -7.27 5.54
C HIS A 5 4.99 -6.10 5.11
N CYS A 6 3.72 -6.37 4.80
CA CYS A 6 2.70 -5.35 4.57
C CYS A 6 1.30 -5.88 4.86
N PHE A 7 0.34 -4.99 5.12
CA PHE A 7 -1.07 -5.35 5.31
C PHE A 7 -1.70 -5.72 3.97
N SER A 8 -1.43 -6.95 3.52
CA SER A 8 -1.85 -7.50 2.23
C SER A 8 -2.34 -8.94 2.42
N GLY A 9 -3.11 -9.43 1.46
CA GLY A 9 -3.59 -10.81 1.45
C GLY A 9 -2.44 -11.83 1.42
N GLU A 10 -1.36 -11.55 0.69
CA GLU A 10 -0.13 -12.37 0.73
C GLU A 10 0.41 -12.54 2.15
N TYR A 11 0.52 -11.46 2.89
CA TYR A 11 1.00 -11.49 4.28
C TYR A 11 0.00 -12.18 5.21
N TYR A 12 -1.29 -11.84 5.12
CA TYR A 12 -2.32 -12.42 5.98
C TYR A 12 -2.48 -13.92 5.78
N SER A 13 -2.38 -14.41 4.54
CA SER A 13 -2.47 -15.84 4.23
C SER A 13 -1.41 -16.67 4.98
N CYS A 14 -0.24 -16.10 5.26
CA CYS A 14 0.85 -16.76 5.95
C CYS A 14 0.86 -16.50 7.46
N PHE A 15 0.56 -15.26 7.88
CA PHE A 15 0.88 -14.79 9.23
C PHE A 15 -0.34 -14.39 10.06
N VAL A 16 -1.49 -14.10 9.43
CA VAL A 16 -2.74 -13.73 10.13
C VAL A 16 -3.96 -14.32 9.41
N PRO A 17 -4.17 -15.65 9.46
CA PRO A 17 -5.19 -16.33 8.65
C PRO A 17 -6.64 -15.93 8.94
N GLN A 18 -6.88 -15.22 10.04
CA GLN A 18 -8.19 -14.68 10.42
C GLN A 18 -8.57 -13.41 9.66
N GLU A 19 -7.60 -12.73 9.04
CA GLU A 19 -7.85 -11.53 8.25
C GLU A 19 -8.29 -11.90 6.82
N ASP A 20 -9.12 -11.04 6.22
CA ASP A 20 -9.56 -11.23 4.84
C ASP A 20 -8.39 -10.97 3.87
N ILE A 21 -8.17 -11.92 2.97
CA ILE A 21 -7.12 -11.86 1.95
C ILE A 21 -7.63 -11.21 0.65
N GLN A 22 -8.95 -11.13 0.45
CA GLN A 22 -9.56 -10.70 -0.79
C GLN A 22 -9.55 -9.18 -0.93
N CYS A 23 -9.50 -8.70 -2.16
CA CYS A 23 -9.69 -7.29 -2.45
C CYS A 23 -11.19 -6.99 -2.53
N PRO A 24 -11.70 -5.93 -1.88
CA PRO A 24 -13.10 -5.53 -2.00
C PRO A 24 -13.50 -5.11 -3.44
N TYR A 25 -12.52 -4.97 -4.34
CA TYR A 25 -12.71 -4.65 -5.75
C TYR A 25 -12.62 -5.87 -6.68
N GLY A 26 -12.65 -7.09 -6.14
CA GLY A 26 -12.88 -8.32 -6.92
C GLY A 26 -11.67 -9.22 -7.15
N GLU A 27 -10.48 -8.85 -6.70
CA GLU A 27 -9.35 -9.80 -6.70
C GLU A 27 -9.46 -10.81 -5.55
N PRO A 28 -9.30 -12.12 -5.81
CA PRO A 28 -9.41 -13.14 -4.78
C PRO A 28 -8.26 -13.09 -3.77
N MET A 29 -7.16 -12.40 -4.09
CA MET A 29 -6.04 -12.22 -3.18
C MET A 29 -5.35 -10.89 -3.43
N GLN A 30 -5.22 -10.09 -2.38
CA GLN A 30 -4.47 -8.84 -2.42
C GLN A 30 -2.97 -9.15 -2.45
N THR A 31 -2.42 -9.22 -3.67
CA THR A 31 -0.98 -9.34 -3.89
C THR A 31 -0.31 -7.98 -3.90
N ARG A 32 1.01 -7.97 -3.69
CA ARG A 32 1.83 -6.78 -3.85
C ARG A 32 1.71 -6.18 -5.26
N ASP A 33 1.70 -7.02 -6.30
CA ASP A 33 1.51 -6.57 -7.69
C ASP A 33 0.14 -5.90 -7.87
N HIS A 34 -0.92 -6.52 -7.33
CA HIS A 34 -2.25 -5.95 -7.37
C HIS A 34 -2.30 -4.58 -6.68
N ILE A 35 -1.89 -4.48 -5.42
CA ILE A 35 -1.89 -3.23 -4.65
C ILE A 35 -1.12 -2.14 -5.41
N ILE A 36 0.09 -2.46 -5.88
CA ILE A 36 1.00 -1.47 -6.47
C ILE A 36 0.63 -1.10 -7.91
N ARG A 37 -0.02 -1.97 -8.70
CA ARG A 37 -0.26 -1.72 -10.13
C ARG A 37 -1.73 -1.73 -10.57
N LYS A 38 -2.60 -2.51 -9.94
CA LYS A 38 -3.92 -2.87 -10.50
C LYS A 38 -5.11 -2.49 -9.62
N CYS A 39 -4.93 -2.33 -8.31
CA CYS A 39 -6.01 -2.13 -7.37
C CYS A 39 -6.75 -0.81 -7.64
N PRO A 40 -8.06 -0.85 -7.99
CA PRO A 40 -8.83 0.35 -8.33
C PRO A 40 -8.90 1.36 -7.19
N ARG A 41 -8.79 0.89 -5.95
CA ARG A 41 -8.71 1.71 -4.74
C ARG A 41 -7.67 2.83 -4.84
N TYR A 42 -6.61 2.63 -5.61
CA TYR A 42 -5.46 3.52 -5.67
C TYR A 42 -5.31 4.24 -7.02
N ASP A 43 -6.29 4.14 -7.91
CA ASP A 43 -6.22 4.69 -9.27
C ASP A 43 -6.09 6.22 -9.28
N GLY A 44 -6.79 6.94 -8.39
CA GLY A 44 -6.64 8.39 -8.26
C GLY A 44 -5.22 8.86 -7.91
N HIS A 45 -4.41 7.99 -7.31
CA HIS A 45 -3.00 8.25 -7.05
C HIS A 45 -2.08 7.70 -8.14
N ARG A 46 -2.55 6.76 -8.98
CA ARG A 46 -1.86 6.30 -10.19
C ARG A 46 -1.94 7.32 -11.31
N GLU A 47 -3.03 8.07 -11.47
CA GLU A 47 -3.14 9.10 -12.51
C GLU A 47 -2.02 10.14 -12.42
N ARG A 48 -1.56 10.46 -11.21
CA ARG A 48 -0.38 11.31 -10.98
C ARG A 48 0.93 10.66 -11.45
N ARG A 49 1.02 9.31 -11.46
CA ARG A 49 2.14 8.51 -11.98
C ARG A 49 2.04 8.20 -13.48
N HIS A 50 0.85 8.20 -14.10
CA HIS A 50 0.66 7.87 -15.52
C HIS A 50 1.39 8.83 -16.47
N LYS A 51 1.80 10.01 -16.01
CA LYS A 51 2.71 10.91 -16.77
C LYS A 51 4.15 10.40 -16.89
N VAL A 52 4.58 9.41 -16.11
CA VAL A 52 5.99 8.99 -16.01
C VAL A 52 6.24 7.55 -16.47
N SER A 53 5.27 6.63 -16.39
CA SER A 53 5.36 5.31 -17.04
C SER A 53 4.00 4.61 -17.04
N SER A 54 3.52 4.22 -18.22
CA SER A 54 2.28 3.46 -18.43
C SER A 54 2.40 1.98 -18.04
N ASP A 55 3.63 1.46 -17.96
CA ASP A 55 3.94 0.09 -17.60
C ASP A 55 5.01 0.08 -16.53
N ILE A 56 4.56 0.16 -15.29
CA ILE A 56 5.49 0.15 -14.19
C ILE A 56 6.08 -1.27 -14.01
N TYR A 57 7.31 -1.46 -14.46
CA TYR A 57 8.05 -2.70 -14.28
C TYR A 57 8.45 -2.85 -12.81
N MET A 58 8.00 -3.94 -12.17
CA MET A 58 8.23 -4.19 -10.74
C MET A 58 9.72 -4.23 -10.36
N PRO A 59 10.61 -4.80 -11.18
CA PRO A 59 12.05 -4.72 -10.93
C PRO A 59 12.61 -3.31 -10.94
N ASP A 60 12.08 -2.39 -11.75
CA ASP A 60 12.56 -1.00 -11.76
C ASP A 60 12.10 -0.27 -10.49
N ILE A 61 10.85 -0.48 -10.06
CA ILE A 61 10.36 0.02 -8.76
C ILE A 61 11.24 -0.47 -7.61
N LEU A 62 11.54 -1.77 -7.59
CA LEU A 62 12.13 -2.42 -6.42
C LEU A 62 13.65 -2.53 -6.48
N GLY A 63 14.24 -2.24 -7.64
CA GLY A 63 15.66 -2.43 -7.95
C GLY A 63 16.43 -1.12 -8.12
N THR A 64 15.76 0.01 -8.31
CA THR A 64 16.40 1.34 -8.40
C THR A 64 16.11 2.18 -7.17
N LYS A 65 17.00 3.11 -6.84
CA LYS A 65 16.80 4.03 -5.69
C LYS A 65 15.58 4.93 -5.95
N GLU A 66 15.49 5.46 -7.15
CA GLU A 66 14.41 6.34 -7.62
C GLU A 66 13.07 5.61 -7.58
N GLY A 67 13.05 4.33 -8.00
CA GLY A 67 11.87 3.48 -7.92
C GLY A 67 11.41 3.22 -6.48
N ILE A 68 12.36 3.01 -5.56
CA ILE A 68 12.08 2.80 -4.13
C ILE A 68 11.53 4.08 -3.49
N GLU A 69 12.13 5.23 -3.78
CA GLU A 69 11.66 6.53 -3.28
C GLU A 69 10.26 6.84 -3.81
N ALA A 70 10.03 6.68 -5.11
CA ALA A 70 8.71 6.85 -5.72
C ALA A 70 7.66 5.90 -5.14
N LEU A 71 8.03 4.64 -4.88
CA LEU A 71 7.13 3.69 -4.22
C LEU A 71 6.84 4.08 -2.78
N THR A 72 7.84 4.55 -2.04
CA THR A 72 7.67 4.96 -0.64
C THR A 72 6.69 6.13 -0.54
N SER A 73 6.90 7.18 -1.34
CA SER A 73 5.98 8.32 -1.39
C SER A 73 4.58 7.92 -1.86
N PHE A 74 4.46 6.97 -2.79
CA PHE A 74 3.16 6.44 -3.21
C PHE A 74 2.45 5.73 -2.05
N LEU A 75 3.14 4.82 -1.37
CA LEU A 75 2.57 4.04 -0.27
C LEU A 75 2.18 4.91 0.94
N GLU A 76 2.97 5.94 1.24
CA GLU A 76 2.70 6.90 2.32
C GLU A 76 1.46 7.74 2.03
N ASN A 77 1.36 8.30 0.82
CA ASN A 77 0.21 9.09 0.39
C ASN A 77 -1.09 8.29 0.31
N LEU A 78 -0.97 6.98 0.09
CA LEU A 78 -2.11 6.07 0.02
C LEU A 78 -2.55 5.53 1.37
N GLY A 79 -1.67 5.60 2.38
CA GLY A 79 -1.83 4.80 3.58
C GLY A 79 -1.88 3.30 3.28
N ALA A 80 -1.34 2.84 2.16
CA ALA A 80 -1.30 1.41 1.80
C ALA A 80 -0.40 0.61 2.76
N ILE A 81 0.44 1.28 3.55
CA ILE A 81 1.20 0.72 4.67
C ILE A 81 0.42 0.73 6.01
N THR A 82 -0.77 1.31 6.06
CA THR A 82 -1.63 1.27 7.25
C THR A 82 -2.62 0.13 7.14
N LYS A 83 -3.01 -0.47 8.27
CA LYS A 83 -4.00 -1.55 8.29
C LYS A 83 -5.32 -1.14 7.62
N THR A 84 -5.70 0.13 7.72
CA THR A 84 -6.96 0.64 7.19
C THR A 84 -6.88 1.05 5.72
N GLY A 85 -5.69 1.12 5.14
CA GLY A 85 -5.49 1.63 3.78
C GLY A 85 -5.83 3.11 3.64
N ASN A 86 -5.70 3.88 4.73
CA ASN A 86 -5.93 5.33 4.78
C ASN A 86 -4.68 6.05 5.28
N PRO A 87 -4.39 7.28 4.82
CA PRO A 87 -3.25 8.06 5.29
C PRO A 87 -3.26 8.22 6.81
N LYS A 88 -2.07 8.17 7.41
CA LYS A 88 -1.93 8.28 8.86
C LYS A 88 -2.43 9.66 9.31
N ARG A 89 -3.39 9.69 10.24
CA ARG A 89 -3.80 10.95 10.87
C ARG A 89 -2.64 11.52 11.69
N PRO A 90 -2.51 12.86 11.78
CA PRO A 90 -1.53 13.45 12.69
C PRO A 90 -1.78 12.95 14.12
N PRO A 91 -0.71 12.69 14.90
CA PRO A 91 -0.85 12.22 16.27
C PRO A 91 -1.64 13.26 17.08
N MET A 92 -2.78 12.84 17.63
CA MET A 92 -3.52 13.66 18.57
C MET A 92 -2.74 13.66 19.88
N ARG A 93 -2.40 14.84 20.41
CA ARG A 93 -1.78 14.91 21.73
C ARG A 93 -2.80 14.36 22.74
N PRO A 94 -2.41 13.41 23.61
CA PRO A 94 -3.29 12.97 24.68
C PRO A 94 -3.64 14.19 25.53
N THR A 95 -4.92 14.45 25.72
CA THR A 95 -5.39 15.39 26.73
C THR A 95 -5.18 14.71 28.07
N LEU A 96 -4.42 15.34 28.97
CA LEU A 96 -4.39 14.92 30.36
C LEU A 96 -5.80 15.13 30.89
N ASP A 97 -6.49 14.04 31.26
CA ASP A 97 -7.72 14.14 32.04
C ASP A 97 -7.34 14.75 33.40
N GLU A 98 -7.72 16.02 33.60
CA GLU A 98 -7.63 16.67 34.91
C GLU A 98 -8.61 15.95 35.85
N LYS A 99 -8.04 15.20 36.80
CA LYS A 99 -8.77 14.41 37.79
C LYS A 99 -9.25 15.26 38.97
#